data_AF-A0A842HXT7-F1
#
_entry.id   AF-A0A842HXT7-F1
#
_cell.length_a   1.000
_cell.length_b   1.000
_cell.length_c   1.000
_cell.angle_alpha   90.00
_cell.angle_beta   90.00
_cell.angle_gamma   90.00
#
_symmetry.space_group_name_H-M   'P 1'
#
loop_
_entity.id
_entity.type
_entity.pdbx_description
1 polymer ?
#
loop_
_entity_poly.entity_id
_entity_poly.type
_entity_poly.pdbx_seq_one_letter_code
_entity_poly.pdbx_strand_id
1 'polypeptide(L)'
;MRGPTVFLSVAASLGLASAAPAAITVFGNSNARSCYEAARAERTGPTHIRHCTRALEDRTLASNDRVATYVNRGILHVYNGDFESGIADYDRAIALDASEPDAYLNKALALLHNQNDLPQIISLLTTALEFGTREPALAYYGRGLAYELSGDIPSAYYDIQRAVETDPGWELPARELTRFRVVGGEDS
;
A
#
# COMPACT_ATOMS: atom_id res chain seq x y z
N MET A 1 37.52 32.20 -1.86
CA MET A 1 37.52 30.76 -2.20
C MET A 1 36.29 30.15 -1.54
N ARG A 2 35.21 29.93 -2.30
CA ARG A 2 33.98 29.26 -1.81
C ARG A 2 34.04 27.82 -2.31
N GLY A 3 34.18 26.85 -1.40
CA GLY A 3 34.11 25.43 -1.74
C GLY A 3 32.69 25.03 -2.11
N PRO A 4 32.49 24.02 -2.98
CA PRO A 4 31.15 23.57 -3.33
C PRO A 4 30.57 22.75 -2.18
N THR A 5 29.44 23.18 -1.66
CA THR A 5 28.57 22.40 -0.80
C THR A 5 27.99 21.25 -1.61
N VAL A 6 28.42 20.02 -1.31
CA VAL A 6 27.83 18.80 -1.85
C VAL A 6 26.49 18.60 -1.17
N PHE A 7 25.40 18.80 -1.89
CA PHE A 7 24.08 18.34 -1.48
C PHE A 7 24.06 16.82 -1.58
N LEU A 8 24.17 16.11 -0.45
CA LEU A 8 23.75 14.71 -0.38
C LEU A 8 22.22 14.68 -0.36
N SER A 9 21.63 14.53 -1.54
CA SER A 9 20.24 14.09 -1.68
C SER A 9 20.17 12.62 -1.24
N VAL A 10 19.70 12.38 -0.01
CA VAL A 10 19.26 11.05 0.41
C VAL A 10 17.92 10.80 -0.27
N ALA A 11 17.97 10.29 -1.50
CA ALA A 11 16.80 9.62 -2.07
C ALA A 11 16.66 8.30 -1.29
N ALA A 12 15.81 8.32 -0.25
CA ALA A 12 15.35 7.09 0.39
C ALA A 12 14.49 6.35 -0.65
N SER A 13 15.14 5.52 -1.45
CA SER A 13 14.44 4.52 -2.24
C SER A 13 13.77 3.58 -1.24
N LEU A 14 12.49 3.79 -0.99
CA LEU A 14 11.58 2.79 -0.43
C LEU A 14 11.55 1.61 -1.39
N GLY A 15 12.58 0.78 -1.34
CA GLY A 15 12.53 -0.56 -1.86
C GLY A 15 11.56 -1.33 -0.98
N LEU A 16 10.31 -1.45 -1.43
CA LEU A 16 9.33 -2.36 -0.86
C LEU A 16 9.93 -3.78 -0.95
N ALA A 17 10.60 -4.22 0.12
CA ALA A 17 10.91 -5.64 0.27
C ALA A 17 9.57 -6.35 0.41
N SER A 18 9.36 -7.35 -0.45
CA SER A 18 8.08 -7.95 -0.81
C SER A 18 7.29 -8.50 0.37
N ALA A 19 6.45 -7.67 0.98
CA ALA A 19 5.14 -8.16 1.39
C ALA A 19 4.41 -8.54 0.10
N ALA A 20 3.80 -9.73 0.06
CA ALA A 20 2.98 -10.08 -1.08
C ALA A 20 1.95 -8.94 -1.29
N PRO A 21 1.69 -8.52 -2.54
CA PRO A 21 0.73 -7.45 -2.75
C PRO A 21 -0.61 -7.88 -2.16
N ALA A 22 -1.35 -6.94 -1.57
CA ALA A 22 -2.67 -7.16 -1.00
C ALA A 22 -3.71 -7.42 -2.10
N ALA A 23 -3.47 -8.44 -2.94
CA ALA A 23 -4.29 -8.88 -4.05
C ALA A 23 -5.46 -9.74 -3.55
N ILE A 24 -6.68 -9.47 -4.04
CA ILE A 24 -7.90 -10.14 -3.59
C ILE A 24 -8.14 -11.41 -4.42
N THR A 25 -8.40 -12.52 -3.74
CA THR A 25 -8.51 -13.85 -4.35
C THR A 25 -9.81 -14.02 -5.15
N VAL A 26 -9.71 -14.57 -6.37
CA VAL A 26 -10.84 -14.89 -7.26
C VAL A 26 -10.80 -16.38 -7.66
N PHE A 27 -11.94 -17.08 -7.62
CA PHE A 27 -12.05 -18.51 -7.94
C PHE A 27 -12.52 -18.79 -9.39
N GLY A 28 -12.29 -20.02 -9.89
CA GLY A 28 -12.75 -20.49 -11.22
C GLY A 28 -11.87 -20.11 -12.42
N ASN A 29 -12.16 -20.64 -13.61
CA ASN A 29 -11.39 -20.34 -14.84
C ASN A 29 -11.95 -19.08 -15.54
N SER A 30 -11.42 -17.90 -15.20
CA SER A 30 -11.89 -16.62 -15.74
C SER A 30 -10.76 -15.63 -15.99
N ASN A 31 -11.07 -14.56 -16.74
CA ASN A 31 -10.17 -13.41 -16.89
C ASN A 31 -9.86 -12.75 -15.53
N ALA A 32 -10.82 -12.74 -14.60
CA ALA A 32 -10.65 -12.20 -13.26
C ALA A 32 -9.63 -13.02 -12.43
N ARG A 33 -9.66 -14.35 -12.56
CA ARG A 33 -8.61 -15.19 -11.97
C ARG A 33 -7.23 -14.92 -12.58
N SER A 34 -7.15 -14.80 -13.90
CA SER A 34 -5.87 -14.49 -14.56
C SER A 34 -5.32 -13.14 -14.10
N CYS A 35 -6.20 -12.16 -13.88
CA CYS A 35 -5.86 -10.87 -13.29
C CYS A 35 -5.30 -11.02 -11.86
N TYR A 36 -6.01 -11.76 -11.00
CA TYR A 36 -5.57 -12.06 -9.63
C TYR A 36 -4.20 -12.75 -9.59
N GLU A 37 -4.00 -13.79 -10.40
CA GLU A 37 -2.74 -14.54 -10.45
C GLU A 37 -1.58 -13.66 -10.91
N ALA A 38 -1.82 -12.72 -11.82
CA ALA A 38 -0.85 -11.75 -12.24
C ALA A 38 -0.52 -10.74 -11.13
N ALA A 39 -1.54 -10.17 -10.47
CA ALA A 39 -1.37 -9.22 -9.37
C ALA A 39 -0.57 -9.85 -8.21
N ARG A 40 -0.95 -11.05 -7.78
CA ARG A 40 -0.26 -11.79 -6.72
C ARG A 40 1.19 -12.12 -7.06
N ALA A 41 1.48 -12.41 -8.33
CA ALA A 41 2.83 -12.73 -8.79
C ALA A 41 3.62 -11.50 -9.25
N GLU A 42 3.08 -10.29 -9.07
CA GLU A 42 3.67 -9.02 -9.52
C GLU A 42 4.04 -9.03 -11.02
N ARG A 43 3.30 -9.81 -11.82
CA ARG A 43 3.57 -9.94 -13.26
C ARG A 43 2.92 -8.79 -13.99
N THR A 44 3.71 -7.75 -14.24
CA THR A 44 3.29 -6.61 -15.04
C THR A 44 3.32 -6.92 -16.54
N GLY A 45 2.77 -6.01 -17.35
CA GLY A 45 2.75 -6.12 -18.80
C GLY A 45 1.34 -6.06 -19.41
N PRO A 46 1.25 -5.67 -20.69
CA PRO A 46 -0.02 -5.34 -21.33
C PRO A 46 -1.00 -6.52 -21.40
N THR A 47 -0.48 -7.75 -21.45
CA THR A 47 -1.31 -8.96 -21.46
C THR A 47 -2.08 -9.14 -20.14
N HIS A 48 -1.43 -8.92 -18.99
CA HIS A 48 -2.03 -9.10 -17.67
C HIS A 48 -3.13 -8.07 -17.41
N ILE A 49 -2.84 -6.79 -17.68
CA ILE A 49 -3.82 -5.70 -17.61
C ILE A 49 -5.02 -5.98 -18.54
N ARG A 50 -4.79 -6.50 -19.75
CA ARG A 50 -5.88 -6.86 -20.67
C ARG A 50 -6.81 -7.94 -20.10
N HIS A 51 -6.30 -8.93 -19.37
CA HIS A 51 -7.16 -9.89 -18.69
C HIS A 51 -8.05 -9.21 -17.65
N CYS A 52 -7.49 -8.32 -16.82
CA CYS A 52 -8.27 -7.54 -15.87
C CYS A 52 -9.36 -6.69 -16.56
N THR A 53 -9.02 -5.96 -17.61
CA THR A 53 -9.98 -5.12 -18.36
C THR A 53 -11.10 -5.95 -18.96
N ARG A 54 -10.80 -7.09 -19.60
CA ARG A 54 -11.83 -7.99 -20.14
C ARG A 54 -12.75 -8.56 -19.06
N ALA A 55 -12.22 -8.84 -17.87
CA ALA A 55 -13.06 -9.26 -16.74
C ALA A 55 -14.01 -8.15 -16.30
N LEU A 56 -13.55 -6.90 -16.23
CA LEU A 56 -14.37 -5.76 -15.82
C LEU A 56 -15.44 -5.39 -16.87
N GLU A 57 -15.21 -5.67 -18.15
CA GLU A 57 -16.21 -5.53 -19.21
C GLU A 57 -17.31 -6.60 -19.16
N ASP A 58 -17.04 -7.74 -18.51
CA ASP A 58 -18.02 -8.82 -18.35
C ASP A 58 -19.14 -8.38 -17.40
N ARG A 59 -20.35 -8.23 -17.93
CA ARG A 59 -21.55 -7.85 -17.18
C ARG A 59 -22.03 -8.93 -16.22
N THR A 60 -21.59 -10.18 -16.41
CA THR A 60 -21.95 -11.33 -15.57
C THR A 60 -21.01 -11.52 -14.39
N LEU A 61 -19.88 -10.78 -14.35
CA LEU A 61 -18.95 -10.83 -13.22
C LEU A 61 -19.64 -10.39 -11.93
N ALA A 62 -19.58 -11.27 -10.93
CA ALA A 62 -20.15 -11.04 -9.61
C ALA A 62 -19.61 -9.74 -8.98
N SER A 63 -20.42 -9.07 -8.16
CA SER A 63 -20.05 -7.77 -7.59
C SER A 63 -18.73 -7.84 -6.81
N ASN A 64 -18.55 -8.86 -5.97
CA ASN A 64 -17.35 -9.02 -5.17
C ASN A 64 -16.12 -9.31 -6.05
N ASP A 65 -16.26 -10.14 -7.08
CA ASP A 65 -15.17 -10.39 -8.03
C ASP A 65 -14.82 -9.14 -8.84
N ARG A 66 -15.80 -8.26 -9.10
CA ARG A 66 -15.58 -6.98 -9.76
C ARG A 66 -14.76 -6.03 -8.88
N VAL A 67 -15.11 -5.90 -7.61
CA VAL A 67 -14.33 -5.15 -6.61
C VAL A 67 -12.90 -5.70 -6.56
N ALA A 68 -12.75 -7.02 -6.39
CA ALA A 68 -11.46 -7.70 -6.39
C ALA A 68 -10.65 -7.43 -7.66
N THR A 69 -11.30 -7.45 -8.83
CA THR A 69 -10.64 -7.22 -10.12
C THR A 69 -10.16 -5.78 -10.27
N TYR A 70 -10.93 -4.79 -9.79
CA TYR A 70 -10.45 -3.40 -9.74
C TYR A 70 -9.21 -3.27 -8.83
N VAL A 71 -9.24 -3.84 -7.62
CA VAL A 71 -8.06 -3.82 -6.73
C VAL A 71 -6.85 -4.49 -7.38
N ASN A 72 -7.03 -5.69 -7.96
CA ASN A 72 -5.93 -6.42 -8.61
C ASN A 72 -5.37 -5.70 -9.85
N ARG A 73 -6.23 -5.04 -10.64
CA ARG A 73 -5.76 -4.24 -11.78
C ARG A 73 -5.02 -3.00 -11.31
N GLY A 74 -5.52 -2.34 -10.27
CA GLY A 74 -4.88 -1.18 -9.67
C GLY A 74 -3.47 -1.50 -9.16
N ILE A 75 -3.31 -2.67 -8.52
CA ILE A 75 -2.00 -3.19 -8.10
C ILE A 75 -1.06 -3.28 -9.31
N LEU A 76 -1.49 -3.94 -10.39
CA LEU A 76 -0.66 -4.08 -11.60
C LEU A 76 -0.29 -2.73 -12.24
N HIS A 77 -1.18 -1.73 -12.22
CA HIS A 77 -0.87 -0.38 -12.68
C HIS A 77 0.21 0.28 -11.80
N VAL A 78 0.07 0.22 -10.47
CA VAL A 78 1.06 0.76 -9.52
C VAL A 78 2.42 0.10 -9.68
N TYR A 79 2.48 -1.23 -9.80
CA TYR A 79 3.74 -1.95 -10.07
C TYR A 79 4.38 -1.57 -11.42
N ASN A 80 3.58 -1.10 -12.38
CA ASN A 80 4.07 -0.58 -13.66
C ASN A 80 4.41 0.92 -13.62
N GLY A 81 4.35 1.57 -12.44
CA GLY A 81 4.60 3.00 -12.25
C GLY A 81 3.45 3.92 -12.68
N ASP A 82 2.30 3.34 -13.05
CA ASP A 82 1.10 4.07 -13.45
C ASP A 82 0.18 4.30 -12.23
N PHE A 83 0.64 5.17 -11.33
CA PHE A 83 -0.05 5.44 -10.07
C PHE A 83 -1.44 6.06 -10.27
N GLU A 84 -1.62 6.88 -11.30
CA GLU A 84 -2.90 7.54 -11.59
C GLU A 84 -3.99 6.51 -11.94
N SER A 85 -3.69 5.58 -12.87
CA SER A 85 -4.64 4.52 -13.21
C SER A 85 -4.87 3.57 -12.03
N GLY A 86 -3.83 3.30 -11.24
CA GLY A 86 -3.95 2.51 -10.02
C GLY A 86 -4.92 3.10 -9.00
N ILE A 87 -4.77 4.40 -8.70
CA ILE A 87 -5.64 5.13 -7.78
C ILE A 87 -7.08 5.16 -8.31
N ALA A 88 -7.27 5.40 -9.60
CA ALA A 88 -8.60 5.39 -10.21
C ALA A 88 -9.30 4.02 -10.07
N ASP A 89 -8.56 2.92 -10.19
CA ASP A 89 -9.08 1.57 -9.97
C ASP A 89 -9.45 1.33 -8.50
N TYR A 90 -8.64 1.79 -7.55
CA TYR A 90 -8.99 1.69 -6.12
C TYR A 90 -10.22 2.54 -5.77
N ASP A 91 -10.34 3.74 -6.33
CA ASP A 91 -11.54 4.57 -6.18
C ASP A 91 -12.79 3.88 -6.70
N ARG A 92 -12.65 3.15 -7.82
CA ARG A 92 -13.76 2.38 -8.38
C ARG A 92 -14.13 1.18 -7.51
N ALA A 93 -13.15 0.51 -6.89
CA ALA A 93 -13.40 -0.56 -5.91
C ALA A 93 -14.14 -0.02 -4.68
N ILE A 94 -13.65 1.08 -4.08
CA ILE A 94 -14.27 1.74 -2.91
C ILE A 94 -15.70 2.20 -3.22
N ALA A 95 -15.95 2.73 -4.43
CA ALA A 95 -17.28 3.15 -4.84
C ALA A 95 -18.27 1.99 -5.01
N LEU A 96 -17.78 0.77 -5.28
CA LEU A 96 -18.60 -0.43 -5.40
C LEU A 96 -18.79 -1.12 -4.05
N ASP A 97 -17.77 -1.13 -3.21
CA ASP A 97 -17.80 -1.63 -1.84
C ASP A 97 -16.94 -0.75 -0.93
N ALA A 98 -17.61 0.09 -0.14
CA ALA A 98 -16.96 0.98 0.81
C ALA A 98 -16.43 0.25 2.06
N SER A 99 -16.65 -1.06 2.17
CA SER A 99 -16.13 -1.90 3.25
C SER A 99 -14.94 -2.77 2.83
N GLU A 100 -14.45 -2.65 1.58
CA GLU A 100 -13.28 -3.40 1.10
C GLU A 100 -11.97 -2.76 1.62
N PRO A 101 -11.34 -3.32 2.67
CA PRO A 101 -10.20 -2.68 3.33
C PRO A 101 -8.97 -2.58 2.43
N ASP A 102 -8.75 -3.53 1.51
CA ASP A 102 -7.52 -3.58 0.73
C ASP A 102 -7.52 -2.52 -0.38
N ALA A 103 -8.69 -2.03 -0.80
CA ALA A 103 -8.76 -0.88 -1.70
C ALA A 103 -8.25 0.40 -1.02
N TYR A 104 -8.58 0.60 0.26
CA TYR A 104 -8.07 1.72 1.07
C TYR A 104 -6.57 1.61 1.30
N LEU A 105 -6.08 0.43 1.70
CA LEU A 105 -4.66 0.18 1.91
C LEU A 105 -3.85 0.48 0.64
N ASN A 106 -4.22 -0.14 -0.49
CA ASN A 106 -3.46 0.01 -1.73
C ASN A 106 -3.53 1.45 -2.28
N LYS A 107 -4.67 2.14 -2.13
CA LYS A 107 -4.77 3.56 -2.48
C LYS A 107 -3.83 4.42 -1.64
N ALA A 108 -3.80 4.21 -0.34
CA ALA A 108 -2.93 4.97 0.55
C ALA A 108 -1.44 4.77 0.22
N LEU A 109 -1.03 3.52 -0.04
CA LEU A 109 0.35 3.21 -0.43
C LEU A 109 0.72 3.85 -1.77
N ALA A 110 -0.20 3.88 -2.74
CA ALA A 110 0.01 4.57 -4.01
C ALA A 110 0.16 6.09 -3.83
N LEU A 111 -0.64 6.71 -2.95
CA LEU A 111 -0.53 8.14 -2.63
C LEU A 111 0.75 8.49 -1.87
N LEU A 112 1.20 7.60 -0.98
CA LEU A 112 2.44 7.77 -0.21
C LEU A 112 3.68 7.90 -1.11
N HIS A 113 3.66 7.30 -2.32
CA HIS A 113 4.74 7.46 -3.30
C HIS A 113 5.00 8.93 -3.66
N ASN A 114 3.94 9.73 -3.79
CA ASN A 114 4.03 11.15 -4.11
C ASN A 114 4.02 12.04 -2.86
N GLN A 115 3.89 11.45 -1.66
CA GLN A 115 3.82 12.14 -0.36
C GLN A 115 2.80 13.29 -0.32
N ASN A 116 1.74 13.19 -1.14
CA ASN A 116 0.71 14.21 -1.21
C ASN A 116 -0.39 13.92 -0.18
N ASP A 117 -0.80 14.96 0.54
CA ASP A 117 -1.90 14.92 1.53
C ASP A 117 -1.73 13.81 2.58
N LEU A 118 -0.70 13.96 3.44
CA LEU A 118 -0.44 13.03 4.55
C LEU A 118 -1.67 12.80 5.45
N PRO A 119 -2.51 13.80 5.78
CA PRO A 119 -3.76 13.57 6.50
C PRO A 119 -4.70 12.59 5.79
N GLN A 120 -4.87 12.70 4.48
CA GLN A 120 -5.67 11.75 3.70
C GLN A 120 -5.07 10.34 3.76
N ILE A 121 -3.75 10.19 3.60
CA ILE A 121 -3.07 8.89 3.66
C ILE A 121 -3.28 8.23 5.02
N ILE A 122 -3.10 8.97 6.12
CA ILE A 122 -3.32 8.48 7.49
C ILE A 122 -4.77 8.03 7.68
N SER A 123 -5.73 8.81 7.17
CA SER A 123 -7.15 8.45 7.23
C SER A 123 -7.45 7.16 6.46
N LEU A 124 -6.95 7.01 5.23
CA LEU A 124 -7.17 5.80 4.42
C LEU A 124 -6.58 4.56 5.08
N LEU A 125 -5.37 4.65 5.65
CA LEU A 125 -4.73 3.52 6.35
C LEU A 125 -5.45 3.17 7.64
N THR A 126 -5.98 4.17 8.35
CA THR A 126 -6.82 3.94 9.53
C THR A 126 -8.10 3.18 9.15
N THR A 127 -8.78 3.61 8.08
CA THR A 127 -9.97 2.91 7.56
C THR A 127 -9.64 1.47 7.12
N ALA A 128 -8.50 1.24 6.46
CA ALA A 128 -8.07 -0.10 6.08
C ALA A 128 -7.86 -1.02 7.31
N LEU A 129 -7.28 -0.49 8.39
CA LEU A 129 -7.11 -1.20 9.65
C LEU A 129 -8.45 -1.47 10.35
N GLU A 130 -9.36 -0.50 10.38
CA GLU A 130 -10.70 -0.62 10.98
C GLU A 130 -11.57 -1.68 10.29
N PHE A 131 -11.51 -1.76 8.97
CA PHE A 131 -12.21 -2.79 8.19
C PHE A 131 -11.48 -4.13 8.09
N GLY A 132 -10.27 -4.23 8.67
CA GLY A 132 -9.54 -5.49 8.76
C GLY A 132 -8.88 -5.92 7.45
N THR A 133 -8.01 -5.08 6.90
CA THR A 133 -7.15 -5.44 5.75
C THR A 133 -6.40 -6.76 5.98
N ARG A 134 -6.13 -7.47 4.89
CA ARG A 134 -5.35 -8.72 4.91
C ARG A 134 -3.88 -8.51 5.24
N GLU A 135 -3.37 -7.30 5.09
CA GLU A 135 -1.97 -6.95 5.33
C GLU A 135 -1.84 -5.87 6.44
N PRO A 136 -2.27 -6.16 7.69
CA PRO A 136 -2.30 -5.16 8.75
C PRO A 136 -0.90 -4.65 9.13
N ALA A 137 0.13 -5.49 9.04
CA ALA A 137 1.51 -5.06 9.27
C ALA A 137 1.93 -3.95 8.28
N LEU A 138 1.60 -4.12 7.00
CA LEU A 138 1.87 -3.14 5.95
C LEU A 138 1.08 -1.85 6.15
N ALA A 139 -0.17 -1.94 6.61
CA ALA A 139 -0.99 -0.78 6.93
C ALA A 139 -0.42 0.03 8.11
N TYR A 140 -0.01 -0.65 9.20
CA TYR A 140 0.67 0.00 10.32
C TYR A 140 1.96 0.67 9.89
N TYR A 141 2.80 -0.04 9.13
CA TYR A 141 4.06 0.52 8.65
C TYR A 141 3.83 1.75 7.75
N GLY A 142 2.92 1.66 6.78
CA GLY A 142 2.56 2.79 5.93
C GLY A 142 2.04 4.00 6.71
N ARG A 143 1.28 3.77 7.79
CA ARG A 143 0.71 4.84 8.61
C ARG A 143 1.78 5.46 9.50
N GLY A 144 2.69 4.64 10.01
CA GLY A 144 3.89 5.08 10.72
C GLY A 144 4.79 5.98 9.86
N LEU A 145 5.02 5.61 8.60
CA LEU A 145 5.75 6.45 7.64
C LEU A 145 5.03 7.79 7.39
N ALA A 146 3.71 7.78 7.23
CA ALA A 146 2.95 9.01 7.04
C ALA A 146 2.97 9.92 8.28
N TYR A 147 2.93 9.34 9.49
CA TYR A 147 3.12 10.07 10.75
C TYR A 147 4.52 10.69 10.83
N GLU A 148 5.55 9.95 10.47
CA GLU A 148 6.91 10.48 10.48
C GLU A 148 7.08 11.65 9.50
N LEU A 149 6.59 11.50 8.27
CA LEU A 149 6.62 12.57 7.27
C LEU A 149 5.84 13.81 7.70
N SER A 150 4.80 13.64 8.52
CA SER A 150 4.02 14.76 9.08
C SER A 150 4.62 15.35 10.37
N GLY A 151 5.69 14.74 10.90
CA GLY A 151 6.41 15.17 12.10
C GLY A 151 5.85 14.59 13.41
N ASP A 152 4.84 13.73 13.37
CA ASP A 152 4.33 13.02 14.54
C ASP A 152 5.18 11.77 14.84
N ILE A 153 6.39 12.03 15.35
CA ILE A 153 7.38 10.99 15.66
C ILE A 153 6.87 9.97 16.70
N PRO A 154 6.15 10.35 17.77
CA PRO A 154 5.59 9.37 18.70
C PRO A 154 4.61 8.40 18.04
N SER A 155 3.65 8.89 17.25
CA SER A 155 2.70 8.02 16.54
C SER A 155 3.41 7.11 15.52
N ALA A 156 4.42 7.66 14.82
CA ALA A 156 5.25 6.88 13.90
C ALA A 156 5.94 5.70 14.59
N TYR A 157 6.57 5.94 15.75
CA TYR A 157 7.24 4.90 16.54
C TYR A 157 6.27 3.76 16.90
N TYR A 158 5.10 4.08 17.44
CA TYR A 158 4.14 3.07 17.88
C TYR A 158 3.55 2.25 16.74
N ASP A 159 3.27 2.88 15.59
CA ASP A 159 2.76 2.18 14.42
C ASP A 159 3.84 1.28 13.79
N ILE A 160 5.09 1.75 13.66
CA ILE A 160 6.20 0.91 13.17
C ILE A 160 6.45 -0.25 14.14
N GLN A 161 6.38 -0.02 15.46
CA GLN A 161 6.44 -1.09 16.46
C GLN A 161 5.31 -2.11 16.26
N ARG A 162 4.08 -1.65 16.05
CA ARG A 162 2.94 -2.53 15.80
C ARG A 162 3.10 -3.35 14.52
N ALA A 163 3.73 -2.79 13.48
CA ALA A 163 4.05 -3.52 12.26
C ALA A 163 4.99 -4.71 12.55
N VAL A 164 6.06 -4.51 13.35
CA VAL A 164 6.98 -5.58 13.78
C VAL A 164 6.26 -6.64 14.61
N GLU A 165 5.38 -6.23 15.53
CA GLU A 165 4.59 -7.15 16.36
C GLU A 165 3.63 -7.99 15.52
N THR A 166 3.10 -7.42 14.44
CA THR A 166 2.11 -8.06 13.56
C THR A 166 2.75 -9.04 12.57
N ASP A 167 3.91 -8.67 12.01
CA ASP A 167 4.75 -9.57 11.19
C ASP A 167 6.22 -9.51 11.65
N PRO A 168 6.61 -10.37 12.60
CA PRO A 168 7.99 -10.42 13.10
C PRO A 168 9.02 -10.88 12.05
N GLY A 169 8.58 -11.49 10.94
CA GLY A 169 9.45 -11.94 9.86
C GLY A 169 9.83 -10.81 8.89
N TRP A 170 9.09 -9.71 8.90
CA TRP A 170 9.36 -8.56 8.06
C TRP A 170 10.44 -7.66 8.67
N GLU A 171 11.67 -7.81 8.20
CA GLU A 171 12.84 -7.13 8.80
C GLU A 171 12.85 -5.60 8.61
N LEU A 172 12.13 -5.06 7.61
CA LEU A 172 12.20 -3.63 7.27
C LEU A 172 11.71 -2.73 8.42
N PRO A 173 10.49 -2.89 8.96
CA PRO A 173 10.05 -2.12 10.13
C PRO A 173 11.01 -2.23 11.33
N ALA A 174 11.55 -3.43 11.59
CA ALA A 174 12.48 -3.65 12.70
C ALA A 174 13.78 -2.87 12.53
N ARG A 175 14.31 -2.82 11.30
CA ARG A 175 15.47 -1.97 10.96
C ARG A 175 15.16 -0.50 11.14
N GLU A 176 13.97 -0.05 10.76
CA GLU A 176 13.59 1.35 10.97
C GLU A 176 13.52 1.74 12.43
N LEU A 177 13.04 0.87 13.32
CA LEU A 177 13.01 1.17 14.76
C LEU A 177 14.39 1.47 15.35
N THR A 178 15.47 0.92 14.77
CA THR A 178 16.84 1.17 15.26
C THR A 178 17.28 2.64 15.18
N ARG A 179 16.62 3.45 14.35
CA ARG A 179 16.90 4.89 14.25
C ARG A 179 16.19 5.70 15.34
N PHE A 180 15.13 5.18 15.94
CA PHE A 180 14.40 5.84 17.00
C PHE A 180 15.20 5.75 18.30
N ARG A 181 15.31 6.88 19.02
CA ARG A 181 15.87 6.92 20.37
C ARG A 181 14.78 7.34 21.33
N VAL A 182 14.32 6.41 22.15
CA VAL A 182 13.42 6.72 23.26
C VAL A 182 14.28 7.24 24.41
N VAL A 183 14.33 8.56 24.57
CA VAL A 183 14.91 9.16 25.77
C VAL A 183 13.83 9.09 26.84
N GLY A 184 13.96 8.15 27.77
CA GLY A 184 13.15 8.15 28.97
C GLY A 184 13.35 9.48 29.68
N GLY A 185 12.26 10.19 29.97
CA GLY A 185 12.31 11.37 30.82
C GLY A 185 12.63 10.95 32.25
N GLU A 186 13.91 10.74 32.54
CA GLU A 186 14.42 10.88 33.89
C GLU A 186 14.85 12.35 34.06
N ASP A 187 14.26 12.99 35.08
CA ASP A 187 14.62 14.26 35.73
C ASP A 187 13.62 15.43 35.56
N SER A 188 12.60 15.42 36.43
CA SER A 188 12.22 16.59 37.24
C SER A 188 11.48 16.17 38.51
#